data_AF-A0A966K129-F1
#
_entry.id   AF-A0A966K129-F1
#
_cell.length_a   1.000
_cell.length_b   1.000
_cell.length_c   1.000
_cell.angle_alpha   90.00
_cell.angle_beta   90.00
_cell.angle_gamma   90.00
#
_symmetry.space_group_name_H-M   'P 1'
#
loop_
_entity.id
_entity.type
_entity.pdbx_description
1 polymer ?
#
loop_
_entity_poly.entity_id
_entity_poly.type
_entity_poly.pdbx_seq_one_letter_code
_entity_poly.pdbx_strand_id
1 'polypeptide(L)'
;MNNKGFTIIEVLVSLVILSMIAIVSSNILKSSLETEQETSLQLESIKELNLASTIIRRDFRQIANVSLKDYYGNNLYGTLISQVNSKSVIFNSNIKSISNEVSPIKRINYELIDNKLIRKQFFSSNPYGQDDFTQMELI
;
A
#
# COMPACT_ATOMS: atom_id res chain seq x y z
N MET A 1 18.25 72.17 -4.82
CA MET A 1 17.84 70.75 -4.85
C MET A 1 18.80 69.99 -3.95
N ASN A 2 18.38 69.57 -2.76
CA ASN A 2 19.23 68.83 -1.82
C ASN A 2 18.94 67.33 -1.96
N ASN A 3 19.76 66.61 -2.72
CA ASN A 3 19.75 65.14 -2.68
C ASN A 3 20.46 64.71 -1.39
N LYS A 4 19.68 64.47 -0.33
CA LYS A 4 20.17 63.82 0.88
C LYS A 4 20.43 62.35 0.54
N GLY A 5 21.70 61.94 0.57
CA GLY A 5 22.09 60.53 0.43
C GLY A 5 21.77 59.73 1.69
N PHE A 6 21.75 58.41 1.56
CA PHE A 6 21.59 57.49 2.69
C PHE A 6 22.77 57.60 3.65
N THR A 7 22.48 57.52 4.94
CA THR A 7 23.52 57.40 5.97
C THR A 7 24.02 55.96 6.06
N ILE A 8 25.30 55.79 6.43
CA ILE A 8 25.88 54.45 6.65
C ILE A 8 25.06 53.68 7.70
N ILE A 9 24.55 54.36 8.73
CA ILE A 9 23.76 53.74 9.79
C ILE A 9 22.39 53.24 9.27
N GLU A 10 21.73 53.96 8.36
CA GLU A 10 20.48 53.49 7.73
C GLU A 10 20.69 52.21 6.92
N VAL A 11 21.77 52.16 6.14
CA VAL A 11 22.09 50.98 5.32
C VAL A 11 22.42 49.80 6.23
N LEU A 12 23.19 50.03 7.30
CA LEU A 12 23.55 48.98 8.26
C LEU A 12 22.32 48.41 8.96
N VAL A 13 21.42 49.26 9.49
CA VAL A 13 20.19 48.82 10.15
C VAL A 13 19.28 48.07 9.17
N SER A 14 19.16 48.54 7.94
CA SER A 14 18.37 47.88 6.89
C SER A 14 18.91 46.47 6.58
N LEU A 15 20.23 46.32 6.48
CA LEU A 15 20.87 45.02 6.24
C LEU A 15 20.68 44.06 7.42
N VAL A 16 20.76 44.56 8.67
CA VAL A 16 20.51 43.76 9.87
C VAL A 16 19.07 43.25 9.87
N ILE A 17 18.09 44.13 9.65
CA ILE A 17 16.67 43.76 9.59
C ILE A 17 16.43 42.74 8.46
N LEU A 18 16.96 42.99 7.26
CA LEU A 18 16.82 42.08 6.13
C LEU A 18 17.42 40.70 6.43
N SER A 19 18.61 40.65 7.04
CA SER A 19 19.25 39.38 7.41
C SER A 19 18.43 38.61 8.44
N MET A 20 17.82 39.31 9.40
CA MET A 20 16.96 38.69 10.41
C MET A 20 15.69 38.11 9.76
N ILE A 21 15.05 38.86 8.86
CA ILE A 21 13.87 38.38 8.11
C ILE A 21 14.26 37.16 7.24
N ALA A 22 15.41 37.21 6.58
CA ALA A 22 15.88 36.12 5.73
C ALA A 22 16.11 34.83 6.54
N ILE A 23 16.73 34.93 7.72
CA ILE A 23 16.95 33.80 8.62
C ILE A 23 15.61 33.22 9.11
N VAL A 24 14.70 34.08 9.58
CA VAL A 24 13.38 33.64 10.05
C VAL A 24 12.61 32.95 8.93
N SER A 25 12.57 33.55 7.75
CA SER A 25 11.89 33.00 6.57
C SER A 25 12.49 31.66 6.15
N SER A 26 13.83 31.55 6.18
CA SER A 26 14.52 30.31 5.83
C SER A 26 14.20 29.19 6.81
N ASN A 27 14.12 29.48 8.11
CA ASN A 27 13.73 28.51 9.12
C ASN A 27 12.28 28.03 8.96
N ILE A 28 11.34 28.95 8.69
CA ILE A 28 9.93 28.61 8.45
C ILE A 28 9.79 27.72 7.22
N LEU A 29 10.48 28.07 6.12
CA LEU A 29 10.46 27.28 4.90
C LEU A 29 11.03 25.88 5.15
N LYS A 30 12.18 25.79 5.82
CA LYS A 30 12.81 24.53 6.18
C LYS A 30 11.87 23.65 7.00
N SER A 31 11.27 24.20 8.06
CA SER A 31 10.32 23.47 8.91
C SER A 31 9.10 23.00 8.13
N SER A 32 8.58 23.82 7.22
CA SER A 32 7.46 23.45 6.35
C SER A 32 7.81 22.27 5.43
N LEU A 33 9.01 22.27 4.85
CA LEU A 33 9.48 21.20 3.98
C LEU A 33 9.70 19.90 4.76
N GLU A 34 10.31 19.97 5.95
CA GLU A 34 10.49 18.80 6.82
C GLU A 34 9.13 18.20 7.24
N THR A 35 8.18 19.06 7.61
CA THR A 35 6.81 18.62 7.97
C THR A 35 6.09 17.97 6.80
N GLU A 36 6.21 18.53 5.59
CA GLU A 36 5.63 17.96 4.38
C GLU A 36 6.22 16.58 4.11
N GLN A 37 7.55 16.44 4.19
CA GLN A 37 8.23 15.17 3.98
C GLN A 37 7.78 14.09 4.97
N GLU A 38 7.75 14.40 6.26
CA GLU A 38 7.28 13.47 7.30
C GLU A 38 5.81 13.08 7.09
N THR A 39 4.96 14.06 6.77
CA THR A 39 3.54 13.84 6.51
C THR A 39 3.35 12.94 5.29
N SER A 40 4.10 13.17 4.21
CA SER A 40 4.05 12.39 2.98
C SER A 40 4.44 10.92 3.22
N LEU A 41 5.49 10.65 4.01
CA LEU A 41 5.87 9.28 4.39
C LEU A 41 4.79 8.58 5.21
N GLN A 42 4.18 9.29 6.16
CA GLN A 42 3.09 8.72 6.97
C GLN A 42 1.84 8.45 6.12
N LEU A 43 1.54 9.31 5.16
CA LEU A 43 0.44 9.13 4.20
C LEU A 43 0.66 7.91 3.30
N GLU A 44 1.90 7.67 2.85
CA GLU A 44 2.25 6.48 2.07
C GLU A 44 1.98 5.20 2.86
N SER A 45 2.43 5.13 4.11
CA SER A 45 2.18 3.98 4.99
C SER A 45 0.68 3.73 5.21
N ILE A 46 -0.12 4.80 5.40
CA ILE A 46 -1.58 4.71 5.55
C ILE A 46 -2.23 4.23 4.24
N LYS A 47 -1.74 4.69 3.09
CA LYS A 47 -2.24 4.31 1.78
C LYS A 47 -2.01 2.83 1.51
N GLU A 48 -0.83 2.30 1.81
CA GLU A 48 -0.51 0.87 1.70
C GLU A 48 -1.44 0.01 2.56
N LEU A 49 -1.60 0.37 3.83
CA LEU A 49 -2.51 -0.33 4.74
C LEU A 49 -3.97 -0.31 4.24
N ASN A 50 -4.43 0.84 3.73
CA ASN A 50 -5.78 0.95 3.17
C ASN A 50 -5.97 0.11 1.90
N LEU A 51 -4.96 0.03 1.04
CA LEU A 51 -4.99 -0.82 -0.14
C LEU A 51 -5.09 -2.29 0.26
N ALA A 52 -4.24 -2.74 1.19
CA ALA A 52 -4.27 -4.09 1.75
C ALA A 52 -5.64 -4.43 2.34
N SER A 53 -6.18 -3.55 3.19
CA SER A 53 -7.50 -3.70 3.80
C SER A 53 -8.63 -3.78 2.76
N THR A 54 -8.55 -2.97 1.70
CA THR A 54 -9.54 -2.97 0.62
C THR A 54 -9.51 -4.28 -0.16
N ILE A 55 -8.32 -4.80 -0.47
CA ILE A 55 -8.14 -6.07 -1.18
C ILE A 55 -8.68 -7.23 -0.34
N ILE A 56 -8.28 -7.32 0.93
CA ILE A 56 -8.75 -8.34 1.86
C ILE A 56 -10.28 -8.29 1.98
N ARG A 57 -10.83 -7.10 2.27
CA ARG A 57 -12.29 -6.93 2.39
C ARG A 57 -13.03 -7.31 1.11
N ARG A 58 -12.49 -7.01 -0.06
CA ARG A 58 -13.09 -7.39 -1.34
C ARG A 58 -13.14 -8.91 -1.48
N ASP A 59 -12.03 -9.58 -1.24
CA ASP A 59 -11.89 -11.02 -1.44
C ASP A 59 -12.74 -11.81 -0.44
N PHE A 60 -12.77 -11.40 0.83
CA PHE A 60 -13.65 -12.01 1.84
C PHE A 60 -15.13 -11.79 1.56
N ARG A 61 -15.54 -10.62 1.05
CA ARG A 61 -16.94 -10.38 0.67
C ARG A 61 -17.39 -11.18 -0.54
N GLN A 62 -16.46 -11.62 -1.38
CA GLN A 62 -16.73 -12.33 -2.63
C GLN A 62 -16.42 -13.83 -2.54
N ILE A 63 -16.27 -14.37 -1.33
CA ILE A 63 -16.06 -15.81 -1.12
C ILE A 63 -17.16 -16.60 -1.82
N ALA A 64 -16.74 -17.56 -2.64
CA ALA A 64 -17.60 -18.48 -3.35
C ALA A 64 -17.59 -19.83 -2.65
N ASN A 65 -18.77 -20.34 -2.30
CA ASN A 65 -18.92 -21.65 -1.65
C ASN A 65 -18.80 -22.81 -2.67
N VAL A 66 -17.59 -22.98 -3.21
CA VAL A 66 -17.27 -24.02 -4.20
C VAL A 66 -16.17 -24.92 -3.67
N SER A 67 -16.33 -26.24 -3.85
CA SER A 67 -15.37 -27.25 -3.42
C SER A 67 -13.95 -26.95 -3.89
N LEU A 68 -13.00 -27.00 -2.96
CA LEU A 68 -11.57 -26.88 -3.22
C LEU A 68 -11.01 -28.26 -3.58
N LYS A 69 -10.13 -28.32 -4.58
CA LYS A 69 -9.33 -29.51 -4.91
C LYS A 69 -7.84 -29.28 -4.68
N ASP A 70 -7.12 -30.29 -4.23
CA ASP A 70 -5.66 -30.23 -4.24
C ASP A 70 -5.11 -30.28 -5.69
N TYR A 71 -3.79 -30.19 -5.82
CA TYR A 71 -3.11 -30.26 -7.12
C TYR A 71 -3.20 -31.64 -7.79
N TYR A 72 -3.61 -32.67 -7.03
CA TYR A 72 -3.80 -34.04 -7.51
C TYR A 72 -5.26 -34.33 -7.87
N GLY A 73 -6.16 -33.35 -7.72
CA GLY A 73 -7.58 -33.45 -8.02
C GLY A 73 -8.45 -34.01 -6.89
N ASN A 74 -7.89 -34.29 -5.71
CA ASN A 74 -8.66 -34.74 -4.55
C ASN A 74 -9.42 -33.58 -3.93
N ASN A 75 -10.64 -33.83 -3.47
CA ASN A 75 -11.41 -32.80 -2.76
C ASN A 75 -10.78 -32.52 -1.40
N LEU A 76 -10.65 -31.24 -1.08
CA LEU A 76 -10.27 -30.77 0.24
C LEU A 76 -11.51 -30.60 1.13
N TYR A 77 -11.34 -30.77 2.43
CA TYR A 77 -12.43 -30.66 3.39
C TYR A 77 -12.76 -29.20 3.70
N GLY A 78 -13.71 -28.64 2.95
CA GLY A 78 -14.27 -27.31 3.19
C GLY A 78 -14.03 -26.31 2.05
N THR A 79 -14.52 -25.08 2.24
CA THR A 79 -14.43 -23.98 1.27
C THR A 79 -13.54 -22.82 1.74
N LEU A 80 -13.17 -22.82 3.02
CA LEU A 80 -12.13 -21.99 3.62
C LEU A 80 -11.27 -22.91 4.48
N ILE A 81 -9.99 -23.02 4.14
CA ILE A 81 -9.07 -24.00 4.72
C ILE A 81 -7.82 -23.29 5.18
N SER A 82 -7.37 -23.62 6.39
CA SER A 82 -6.09 -23.23 6.94
C SER A 82 -5.42 -24.49 7.48
N GLN A 83 -4.12 -24.66 7.23
CA GLN A 83 -3.41 -25.81 7.77
C GLN A 83 -3.04 -25.53 9.22
N VAL A 84 -3.04 -26.58 10.06
CA VAL A 84 -2.64 -26.44 11.46
C VAL A 84 -1.19 -25.97 11.51
N ASN A 85 -0.92 -24.95 12.33
CA ASN A 85 0.39 -24.31 12.46
C ASN A 85 0.91 -23.64 11.17
N SER A 86 0.07 -23.47 10.14
CA SER A 86 0.35 -22.56 9.03
C SER A 86 -0.24 -21.20 9.34
N LYS A 87 0.47 -20.13 8.95
CA LYS A 87 -0.08 -18.77 8.95
C LYS A 87 -0.71 -18.48 7.58
N SER A 88 -1.51 -19.42 7.08
CA SER A 88 -2.10 -19.34 5.75
C SER A 88 -3.59 -19.68 5.72
N VAL A 89 -4.32 -19.09 4.78
CA VAL A 89 -5.74 -19.37 4.54
C VAL A 89 -6.02 -19.41 3.05
N ILE A 90 -6.70 -20.47 2.62
CA ILE A 90 -7.05 -20.75 1.23
C ILE A 90 -8.57 -20.76 1.10
N PHE A 91 -9.09 -20.06 0.09
CA PHE A 91 -10.50 -20.08 -0.25
C PHE A 91 -10.71 -19.73 -1.73
N ASN A 92 -11.91 -19.99 -2.24
CA ASN A 92 -12.33 -19.53 -3.56
C ASN A 92 -13.08 -18.21 -3.45
N SER A 93 -12.76 -17.26 -4.33
CA SER A 93 -13.46 -15.97 -4.43
C SER A 93 -13.87 -15.70 -5.87
N ASN A 94 -14.97 -14.98 -6.03
CA ASN A 94 -15.30 -14.35 -7.30
C ASN A 94 -14.33 -13.17 -7.54
N ILE A 95 -13.73 -13.13 -8.71
CA ILE A 95 -12.87 -12.06 -9.19
C ILE A 95 -13.35 -11.70 -10.59
N LYS A 96 -13.66 -10.41 -10.80
CA LYS A 96 -14.13 -9.93 -12.09
C LYS A 96 -13.07 -10.21 -13.16
N SER A 97 -13.43 -11.07 -14.12
CA SER A 97 -12.64 -11.33 -15.32
C SER A 97 -13.08 -10.35 -16.42
N ILE A 98 -12.14 -9.95 -17.28
CA ILE A 98 -12.43 -9.13 -18.47
C ILE A 98 -13.00 -10.02 -19.59
N SER A 99 -12.63 -11.30 -19.61
CA SER A 99 -13.12 -12.30 -20.57
C SER A 99 -14.12 -13.25 -19.92
N ASN A 100 -15.15 -13.63 -20.69
CA ASN A 100 -16.12 -14.67 -20.32
C ASN A 100 -15.61 -16.09 -20.59
N GLU A 101 -14.45 -16.25 -21.22
CA GLU A 101 -13.89 -17.56 -21.57
C GLU A 101 -13.31 -18.29 -20.35
N VAL A 102 -13.02 -17.56 -19.27
CA VAL A 102 -12.43 -18.11 -18.05
C VAL A 102 -13.37 -17.88 -16.87
N SER A 103 -13.55 -18.92 -16.05
CA SER A 103 -14.34 -18.82 -14.83
C SER A 103 -13.89 -17.62 -13.96
N PRO A 104 -14.84 -16.81 -13.47
CA PRO A 104 -14.53 -15.70 -12.57
C PRO A 104 -14.16 -16.18 -11.16
N ILE A 105 -14.35 -17.47 -10.85
CA ILE A 105 -13.98 -18.03 -9.55
C ILE A 105 -12.50 -18.39 -9.56
N LYS A 106 -11.73 -17.74 -8.68
CA LYS A 106 -10.30 -17.95 -8.52
C LYS A 106 -9.99 -18.39 -7.10
N ARG A 107 -8.98 -19.24 -6.95
CA ARG A 107 -8.43 -19.57 -5.64
C ARG A 107 -7.54 -18.43 -5.15
N ILE A 108 -7.71 -18.07 -3.89
CA ILE A 108 -6.89 -17.10 -3.17
C ILE A 108 -6.24 -17.83 -2.01
N ASN A 109 -4.94 -17.61 -1.84
CA ASN A 109 -4.18 -18.06 -0.69
C ASN A 109 -3.50 -16.85 -0.05
N TYR A 110 -3.84 -16.56 1.20
CA TYR A 110 -3.10 -15.61 2.02
C TYR A 110 -2.08 -16.36 2.86
N GLU A 111 -0.88 -15.84 2.97
CA GLU A 111 0.22 -16.47 3.71
C GLU A 111 1.07 -15.39 4.37
N LEU A 112 1.38 -15.56 5.66
CA LEU A 112 2.30 -14.70 6.38
C LEU A 112 3.72 -15.31 6.34
N ILE A 113 4.63 -14.68 5.59
CA ILE A 113 6.02 -15.10 5.42
C ILE A 113 6.90 -13.95 5.91
N ASP A 114 7.83 -14.21 6.85
CA ASP A 114 8.76 -13.19 7.37
C ASP A 114 8.09 -11.87 7.78
N ASN A 115 6.91 -11.98 8.41
CA ASN A 115 6.07 -10.87 8.86
C ASN A 115 5.44 -10.02 7.73
N LYS A 116 5.55 -10.48 6.48
CA LYS A 116 4.89 -9.91 5.31
C LYS A 116 3.64 -10.68 4.96
N LEU A 117 2.56 -9.97 4.62
CA LEU A 117 1.32 -10.59 4.21
C LEU A 117 1.28 -10.77 2.69
N ILE A 118 1.48 -12.00 2.24
CA ILE A 118 1.46 -12.33 0.81
C ILE A 118 0.09 -12.85 0.42
N ARG A 119 -0.46 -12.27 -0.64
CA ARG A 119 -1.67 -12.75 -1.32
C ARG A 119 -1.30 -13.41 -2.63
N LYS A 120 -1.57 -14.71 -2.75
CA LYS A 120 -1.46 -15.48 -3.99
C LYS A 120 -2.84 -15.65 -4.61
N GLN A 121 -2.98 -15.32 -5.90
CA GLN A 121 -4.19 -15.51 -6.68
C GLN A 121 -3.90 -16.45 -7.84
N PHE A 122 -4.57 -17.59 -7.84
CA PHE A 122 -4.42 -18.58 -8.89
C PHE A 122 -5.25 -18.24 -10.13
N PHE A 123 -4.83 -18.74 -11.30
CA PHE A 123 -5.56 -18.53 -12.55
C PHE A 123 -6.88 -19.33 -12.63
N SER A 124 -7.09 -20.31 -11.75
CA SER A 124 -8.27 -21.16 -11.64
C SER A 124 -8.72 -21.32 -10.17
N SER A 125 -9.96 -21.75 -9.95
CA SER A 125 -10.43 -22.20 -8.62
C SER A 125 -9.76 -23.51 -8.16
N ASN A 126 -9.35 -24.33 -9.12
CA ASN A 126 -8.62 -25.57 -8.92
C ASN A 126 -7.43 -25.59 -9.90
N PRO A 127 -6.27 -25.06 -9.49
CA PRO A 127 -5.06 -25.05 -10.32
C PRO A 127 -4.46 -26.46 -10.42
N TYR A 128 -3.89 -26.77 -11.59
CA TYR A 128 -3.12 -28.00 -11.80
C TYR A 128 -1.66 -27.80 -11.37
N GLY A 129 -1.05 -26.67 -11.75
CA GLY A 129 0.30 -26.30 -11.35
C GLY A 129 0.35 -25.62 -9.98
N GLN A 130 1.39 -25.91 -9.21
CA GLN A 130 1.64 -25.21 -7.94
C GLN A 130 2.00 -23.74 -8.15
N ASP A 131 2.57 -23.41 -9.32
CA ASP A 131 3.05 -22.07 -9.70
C ASP A 131 2.06 -21.26 -10.56
N ASP A 132 0.83 -21.76 -10.73
CA ASP A 132 -0.21 -21.12 -11.55
C ASP A 132 -0.88 -19.94 -10.81
N PHE A 133 -0.09 -19.04 -10.25
CA PHE A 133 -0.55 -17.88 -9.48
C PHE A 133 0.23 -16.60 -9.78
N THR A 134 -0.44 -15.48 -9.53
CA THR A 134 0.21 -14.19 -9.30
C THR A 134 0.27 -13.90 -7.81
N GLN A 135 1.33 -13.26 -7.34
CA GLN A 135 1.47 -12.89 -5.94
C GLN A 135 1.58 -11.38 -5.76
N MET A 136 1.10 -10.92 -4.61
CA MET A 136 1.15 -9.53 -4.19
C MET A 136 1.50 -9.48 -2.71
N GLU A 137 2.53 -8.70 -2.38
CA GLU A 137 2.84 -8.32 -1.00
C GLU A 137 1.88 -7.19 -0.59
N LEU A 138 1.19 -7.36 0.53
CA LEU A 138 0.19 -6.40 1.00
C LEU A 138 0.71 -5.50 2.12
N ILE A 139 1.58 -6.03 2.97
CA ILE A 139 2.22 -5.40 4.13
C ILE A 139 3.57 -6.08 4.31
#